data_AF-A0A536F4K1-F1
#
_entry.id   AF-A0A536F4K1-F1
#
_cell.length_a   1.000
_cell.length_b   1.000
_cell.length_c   1.000
_cell.angle_alpha   90.00
_cell.angle_beta   90.00
_cell.angle_gamma   90.00
#
_symmetry.space_group_name_H-M   'P 1'
#
loop_
_entity.id
_entity.type
_entity.pdbx_description
1 polymer ?
#
loop_
_entity_poly.entity_id
_entity_poly.type
_entity_poly.pdbx_seq_one_letter_code
_entity_poly.pdbx_strand_id
1 'polypeptide(L)' 'MPSRKQASAIELVVRCDCGFEARGTEDTLVPVVQRHGREAHKMEVSREQVLAMARPA' A
#
# COMPACT_ATOMS: atom_id res chain seq x y z
N MET A 1 24.99 -9.69 16.63
CA MET A 1 24.89 -8.95 15.35
C MET A 1 23.44 -8.49 15.14
N PRO A 2 23.02 -7.27 15.54
CA PRO A 2 21.70 -6.75 15.20
C PRO A 2 21.85 -5.70 14.10
N SER A 3 21.80 -6.13 12.83
CA SER A 3 21.84 -5.20 11.70
C SER A 3 20.48 -4.55 11.53
N ARG A 4 20.34 -3.38 12.16
CA ARG A 4 19.29 -2.38 11.91
C ARG A 4 19.24 -2.06 10.41
N LYS A 5 18.35 -2.69 9.66
CA LYS A 5 17.82 -2.12 8.42
C LYS A 5 16.49 -1.43 8.71
N GLN A 6 16.55 -0.39 9.54
CA GLN A 6 15.52 0.65 9.57
C GLN A 6 15.96 1.75 8.61
N ALA A 7 15.71 1.54 7.32
CA ALA A 7 15.67 2.63 6.37
C ALA A 7 14.23 3.15 6.42
N SER A 8 14.01 4.21 7.20
CA SER A 8 13.00 5.26 6.99
C SER A 8 11.79 4.85 6.15
N ALA A 9 10.99 3.88 6.60
CA ALA A 9 9.82 3.47 5.85
C ALA A 9 8.72 4.49 6.13
N ILE A 10 8.52 5.42 5.20
CA ILE A 10 7.42 6.38 5.26
C ILE A 10 6.13 5.56 5.38
N GLU A 11 5.40 5.78 6.46
CA GLU A 11 4.08 5.16 6.62
C GLU A 11 3.15 5.82 5.61
N LEU A 12 2.54 4.98 4.80
CA LEU A 12 1.64 5.35 3.73
C LEU A 12 0.24 4.85 4.06
N VAL A 13 -0.75 5.67 3.70
CA VAL A 13 -2.17 5.39 3.80
C VAL A 13 -2.74 5.38 2.39
N VAL A 14 -3.44 4.30 2.03
CA VAL A 14 -4.30 4.27 0.83
C VAL A 14 -5.74 4.21 1.28
N ARG A 15 -6.53 5.14 0.77
CA ARG A 15 -7.99 5.17 0.90
C ARG A 15 -8.60 4.95 -0.46
N CYS A 16 -9.45 3.94 -0.55
CA CYS A 16 -10.20 3.64 -1.75
C CYS A 16 -11.64 4.15 -1.57
N ASP A 17 -12.24 4.66 -2.64
CA ASP A 17 -13.59 5.25 -2.59
C ASP A 17 -14.68 4.24 -2.21
N CYS A 18 -14.38 2.94 -2.29
CA CYS A 18 -15.25 1.85 -1.81
C CYS A 18 -15.29 1.73 -0.27
N GLY A 19 -14.51 2.54 0.46
CA GLY A 19 -14.40 2.52 1.92
C GLY A 19 -13.24 1.66 2.44
N PHE A 20 -12.43 1.05 1.57
CA PHE A 20 -11.24 0.31 1.97
C PHE A 20 -10.13 1.28 2.38
N GLU A 21 -9.54 1.06 3.56
CA GLU A 21 -8.36 1.78 4.03
C GLU A 21 -7.28 0.77 4.42
N ALA A 22 -6.07 0.99 3.92
CA ALA A 22 -4.89 0.24 4.32
C ALA A 22 -3.77 1.20 4.69
N ARG A 23 -2.97 0.81 5.69
CA ARG A 23 -1.85 1.59 6.19
C ARG A 23 -0.63 0.70 6.35
N GLY A 24 0.54 1.24 6.05
CA GLY A 24 1.80 0.53 6.22
C GLY A 24 2.89 1.13 5.36
N THR A 25 4.00 0.41 5.27
CA THR A 25 5.10 0.74 4.38
C THR A 25 4.74 0.39 2.95
N GLU A 26 5.42 0.95 1.96
CA GLU A 26 5.22 0.60 0.55
C GLU A 26 5.22 -0.92 0.30
N ASP A 27 6.19 -1.64 0.87
CA ASP A 27 6.33 -3.10 0.70
C ASP A 27 5.15 -3.90 1.27
N THR A 28 4.49 -3.38 2.31
CA THR A 28 3.35 -4.04 2.96
C THR A 28 2.02 -3.57 2.39
N LEU A 29 1.94 -2.31 1.97
CA LEU A 29 0.74 -1.65 1.49
C LEU A 29 0.42 -2.04 0.03
N VAL A 30 1.43 -2.08 -0.83
CA VAL A 30 1.28 -2.44 -2.26
C VAL A 30 0.57 -3.78 -2.45
N PRO A 31 1.04 -4.92 -1.89
CA PRO A 31 0.38 -6.20 -2.10
C PRO A 31 -1.04 -6.25 -1.51
N VAL A 32 -1.30 -5.51 -0.43
CA VAL A 32 -2.61 -5.42 0.19
C VAL A 32 -3.62 -4.71 -0.72
N VAL A 33 -3.25 -3.57 -1.28
CA VAL A 33 -4.12 -2.80 -2.19
C VAL A 33 -4.30 -3.52 -3.52
N GLN A 34 -3.25 -4.16 -4.05
CA GLN A 34 -3.35 -4.97 -5.26
C GLN A 34 -4.31 -6.14 -5.11
N ARG A 35 -4.22 -6.87 -3.99
CA ARG A 35 -5.17 -7.93 -3.67
C ARG A 35 -6.59 -7.39 -3.57
N HIS A 36 -6.79 -6.26 -2.90
CA HIS A 36 -8.09 -5.60 -2.80
C HIS A 36 -8.66 -5.25 -4.18
N GLY A 37 -7.87 -4.61 -5.06
CA GLY A 37 -8.29 -4.30 -6.43
C GLY A 37 -8.73 -5.55 -7.20
N ARG A 38 -7.98 -6.65 -7.08
CA ARG A 38 -8.29 -7.90 -7.77
C ARG A 38 -9.53 -8.60 -7.19
N GLU A 39 -9.69 -8.62 -5.88
CA GLU A 39 -10.76 -9.35 -5.21
C GLU A 39 -12.09 -8.58 -5.23
N ALA A 40 -12.06 -7.29 -4.91
CA ALA A 40 -13.24 -6.43 -4.81
C ALA A 40 -13.68 -5.85 -6.15
N HIS A 41 -12.74 -5.55 -7.05
CA HIS A 41 -13.03 -4.83 -8.30
C HIS A 41 -12.65 -5.61 -9.57
N LYS A 42 -12.07 -6.82 -9.46
CA LYS A 42 -11.49 -7.57 -10.59
C LYS A 42 -10.50 -6.72 -11.40
N MET A 43 -9.84 -5.77 -10.74
CA MET A 43 -8.90 -4.83 -11.34
C MET A 43 -7.48 -5.20 -10.90
N GLU A 44 -6.56 -5.29 -11.86
CA GLU A 44 -5.14 -5.38 -11.56
C GLU A 44 -4.55 -3.97 -11.48
N VAL A 45 -4.05 -3.61 -10.30
CA VAL A 45 -3.45 -2.31 -10.02
C VAL A 45 -1.94 -2.46 -9.94
N SER A 46 -1.17 -1.59 -10.58
CA SER A 46 0.29 -1.64 -10.49
C SER A 46 0.79 -1.03 -9.18
N ARG A 47 2.02 -1.36 -8.77
CA ARG A 47 2.68 -0.74 -7.60
C ARG A 47 2.67 0.79 -7.68
N GLU A 48 2.98 1.33 -8.86
CA GLU A 48 3.03 2.77 -9.10
C GLU A 48 1.64 3.41 -8.94
N GLN A 49 0.58 2.75 -9.40
CA GLN A 49 -0.79 3.21 -9.21
C GLN A 49 -1.18 3.21 -7.72
N VAL A 50 -0.83 2.16 -6.98
CA VAL A 50 -1.05 2.12 -5.52
C VAL A 50 -0.33 3.28 -4.84
N LEU A 51 0.92 3.55 -5.23
CA LEU A 51 1.72 4.63 -4.66
C LEU A 51 1.22 6.02 -5.04
N ALA A 52 0.65 6.18 -6.23
CA ALA A 52 0.00 7.43 -6.63
C ALA A 52 -1.26 7.73 -5.80
N MET A 53 -1.98 6.68 -5.40
CA MET A 53 -3.13 6.76 -4.47
C MET A 53 -2.70 6.89 -3.01
N ALA A 54 -1.50 6.43 -2.68
CA ALA A 54 -0.96 6.52 -1.34
C ALA A 54 -0.69 7.97 -0.92
N ARG A 55 -0.92 8.24 0.35
CA ARG A 55 -0.59 9.50 1.00
C ARG A 55 0.29 9.21 2.22
N PRO A 56 1.24 10.08 2.56
CA PRO A 56 1.92 9.99 3.86
C PRO A 56 0.87 10.02 4.98
N ALA A 57 1.03 9.15 5.98
CA ALA A 57 0.19 9.13 7.17
C ALA A 57 0.34 10.42 8.00
#